data_AF-A0A4Y2PI08-F1
#
_entry.id   AF-A0A4Y2PI08-F1
#
_cell.length_a   1.000
_cell.length_b   1.000
_cell.length_c   1.000
_cell.angle_alpha   90.00
_cell.angle_beta   90.00
_cell.angle_gamma   90.00
#
_symmetry.space_group_name_H-M   'P 1'
#
loop_
_entity.id
_entity.type
_entity.pdbx_description
1 polymer ?
#
loop_
_entity_poly.entity_id
_entity_poly.type
_entity_poly.pdbx_seq_one_letter_code
_entity_poly.pdbx_strand_id
1 'polypeptide(L)'
;MIYSDLKDVFFPWSQDEIFLSVHSPFVPVNPLTQGHNLEPGVQYNVYVRLEEEHLQPPPYKTNCMDYEALWNRNNKTGPRSQKMCEASCYLSYSRKHYGCENAKLILYEPENLCRLNVTNSLQKLHDVVEPCRRRCKQSCFRYITLSVFVRDTDVTVLKHNPLYGAWQVFSYVGGLLGCWLGISVWTCFGITEKYFKKLLKLSRNSGMNPDYQLKKPFH
;
A
#
# COMPACT_ATOMS: atom_id res chain seq x y z
N MET A 1 9.80 -14.02 -4.45
CA MET A 1 10.32 -12.87 -3.69
C MET A 1 10.28 -11.70 -4.65
N ILE A 2 9.27 -10.83 -4.54
CA ILE A 2 9.14 -9.64 -5.40
C ILE A 2 9.96 -8.55 -4.70
N TYR A 3 11.03 -8.08 -5.35
CA TYR A 3 11.82 -6.95 -4.87
C TYR A 3 11.08 -5.68 -5.28
N SER A 4 10.57 -4.91 -4.33
CA SER A 4 10.17 -3.51 -4.55
C SER A 4 11.45 -2.66 -4.61
N ASP A 5 11.57 -1.86 -5.67
CA ASP A 5 12.73 -0.98 -5.90
C ASP A 5 12.72 0.19 -4.89
N LEU A 6 13.91 0.65 -4.48
CA LEU A 6 14.16 1.59 -3.37
C LEU A 6 13.67 3.05 -3.61
N LYS A 7 12.77 3.27 -4.57
CA LYS A 7 12.20 4.58 -4.91
C LYS A 7 10.69 4.65 -4.63
N ASP A 8 10.21 3.88 -3.68
CA ASP A 8 8.86 4.10 -3.15
C ASP A 8 8.84 5.43 -2.40
N VAL A 9 8.09 6.39 -2.95
CA VAL A 9 7.89 7.72 -2.36
C VAL A 9 7.08 7.53 -1.09
N PHE A 10 7.75 7.48 0.05
CA PHE A 10 7.12 7.33 1.35
C PHE A 10 6.34 8.60 1.71
N PHE A 11 5.01 8.53 1.67
CA PHE A 11 4.15 9.59 2.19
C PHE A 11 3.79 9.24 3.64
N PRO A 12 4.26 9.99 4.66
CA PRO A 12 4.09 9.63 6.06
C PRO A 12 2.62 9.64 6.55
N TRP A 13 1.71 10.16 5.73
CA TRP A 13 0.26 10.21 5.96
C TRP A 13 -0.53 9.20 5.11
N SER A 14 0.15 8.41 4.26
CA SER A 14 -0.46 7.33 3.49
C SER A 14 -0.31 6.02 4.24
N GLN A 15 -1.38 5.22 4.30
CA GLN A 15 -1.24 3.81 4.68
C GLN A 15 -0.56 3.08 3.52
N ASP A 16 0.36 2.17 3.85
CA ASP A 16 0.99 1.31 2.86
C ASP A 16 -0.04 0.28 2.40
N GLU A 17 -0.49 0.40 1.15
CA GLU A 17 -1.50 -0.48 0.57
C GLU A 17 -0.95 -1.11 -0.71
N ILE A 18 -1.11 -2.42 -0.85
CA ILE A 18 -0.69 -3.15 -2.05
C ILE A 18 -1.94 -3.46 -2.88
N PHE A 19 -1.99 -2.96 -4.11
CA PHE A 19 -3.09 -3.27 -5.03
C PHE A 19 -2.74 -4.44 -5.95
N LEU A 20 -3.48 -5.55 -5.82
CA LEU A 20 -3.37 -6.71 -6.68
C LEU A 20 -4.50 -6.73 -7.71
N SER A 21 -4.15 -6.70 -9.00
CA SER A 21 -5.11 -6.93 -10.09
C SER A 21 -4.61 -8.08 -10.96
N VAL A 22 -5.50 -9.02 -11.28
CA VAL A 22 -5.19 -10.12 -12.20
C VAL A 22 -6.13 -9.99 -13.39
N HIS A 23 -5.56 -9.99 -14.59
CA HIS A 23 -6.27 -9.72 -15.82
C HIS A 23 -5.62 -10.45 -16.99
N SER A 24 -6.34 -10.51 -18.12
CA SER A 24 -5.77 -11.00 -19.38
C SER A 24 -4.65 -10.06 -19.86
N PRO A 25 -3.55 -10.58 -20.41
CA PRO A 25 -2.43 -9.76 -20.92
C PRO A 25 -2.82 -8.80 -22.05
N PHE A 26 -4.01 -8.98 -22.64
CA PHE A 26 -4.50 -8.15 -23.75
C PHE A 26 -5.43 -7.02 -23.31
N VAL A 27 -5.71 -6.89 -22.01
CA VAL A 27 -6.61 -5.88 -21.45
C VAL A 27 -5.80 -4.96 -20.55
N PRO A 28 -5.72 -3.64 -20.82
CA PRO A 28 -5.17 -2.70 -19.86
C PRO A 28 -6.03 -2.65 -18.61
N VAL A 29 -5.41 -2.83 -17.45
CA VAL A 29 -6.03 -2.53 -16.16
C VAL A 29 -5.13 -1.61 -15.37
N ASN A 30 -5.75 -0.77 -14.56
CA ASN A 30 -5.03 0.03 -13.59
C ASN A 30 -5.27 -0.59 -12.21
N PRO A 31 -4.26 -1.21 -11.56
CA PRO A 31 -4.43 -1.85 -10.26
C PRO A 31 -4.90 -0.88 -9.18
N LEU A 32 -4.58 0.42 -9.27
CA LEU A 32 -5.03 1.42 -8.29
C LEU A 32 -6.54 1.69 -8.33
N THR A 33 -7.20 1.42 -9.47
CA THR A 33 -8.65 1.70 -9.63
C THR A 33 -9.49 0.45 -9.80
N GLN A 34 -8.88 -0.66 -10.22
CA GLN A 34 -9.55 -1.93 -10.54
C GLN A 34 -8.93 -3.13 -9.80
N GLY A 35 -7.92 -2.92 -8.98
CA GLY A 35 -7.28 -3.96 -8.17
C GLY A 35 -7.95 -4.13 -6.80
N HIS A 36 -7.56 -5.22 -6.15
CA HIS A 36 -7.91 -5.54 -4.76
C HIS A 36 -6.85 -4.96 -3.82
N ASN A 37 -7.30 -4.30 -2.77
CA ASN A 37 -6.43 -3.81 -1.71
C ASN A 37 -5.98 -4.99 -0.82
N LEU A 38 -4.66 -5.09 -0.58
CA LEU A 38 -4.03 -6.05 0.30
C LEU A 38 -3.31 -5.31 1.42
N GLU A 39 -3.56 -5.73 2.65
CA GLU A 39 -2.97 -5.16 3.85
C GLU A 39 -1.56 -5.73 4.06
N PRO A 40 -0.58 -4.90 4.41
CA PRO A 40 0.75 -5.36 4.74
C PRO A 40 0.75 -6.22 6.01
N GLY A 41 1.63 -7.22 6.07
CA GLY A 41 1.77 -8.10 7.23
C GLY A 41 0.79 -9.28 7.29
N VAL A 42 -0.06 -9.45 6.28
CA VAL A 42 -0.97 -10.59 6.13
C VAL A 42 -0.48 -11.52 5.02
N GLN A 43 -0.56 -12.84 5.24
CA GLN A 43 -0.30 -13.83 4.20
C GLN A 43 -1.60 -14.12 3.44
N TYR A 44 -1.60 -13.86 2.14
CA TYR A 44 -2.76 -14.06 1.27
C TYR A 44 -2.61 -15.35 0.45
N ASN A 45 -3.60 -16.25 0.51
CA ASN A 45 -3.74 -17.34 -0.44
C ASN A 45 -4.64 -16.89 -1.59
N VAL A 46 -4.05 -16.65 -2.75
CA VAL A 46 -4.74 -16.16 -3.95
C VAL A 46 -5.10 -17.34 -4.84
N TYR A 47 -6.39 -17.63 -4.97
CA TYR A 47 -6.89 -18.62 -5.91
C TYR A 47 -7.45 -17.94 -7.15
N VAL A 48 -7.07 -18.43 -8.33
CA VAL A 48 -7.48 -17.88 -9.62
C VAL A 48 -8.26 -18.95 -10.38
N ARG A 49 -9.52 -18.63 -10.73
CA ARG A 49 -10.33 -19.44 -11.64
C ARG A 49 -10.50 -18.68 -12.94
N LEU A 50 -10.13 -19.31 -14.05
CA LEU A 50 -10.29 -18.75 -15.39
C LEU A 50 -11.59 -19.25 -15.99
N GLU A 51 -12.44 -18.32 -16.42
CA GLU A 51 -13.68 -18.62 -17.15
C GLU A 51 -13.70 -17.86 -18.48
N GLU A 52 -13.99 -18.57 -19.56
CA GLU A 52 -14.00 -18.04 -20.92
C GLU A 52 -15.34 -18.35 -21.60
N GLU A 53 -15.90 -17.35 -22.28
CA GLU A 53 -17.11 -17.47 -23.10
C GLU A 53 -16.80 -17.08 -24.54
N HIS A 54 -17.22 -17.95 -25.46
CA HIS A 54 -17.02 -17.79 -26.89
C HIS A 54 -18.33 -17.33 -27.53
N LEU A 55 -18.34 -16.07 -27.95
CA LEU A 55 -19.42 -15.47 -28.71
C LEU A 55 -19.23 -15.69 -30.21
N GLN A 56 -20.33 -15.61 -30.96
CA GLN A 56 -20.29 -15.83 -32.40
C GLN A 56 -20.24 -14.50 -33.19
N PRO A 57 -19.42 -14.41 -34.25
CA PRO A 57 -19.36 -13.21 -35.10
C PRO A 57 -20.66 -13.05 -35.92
N PRO A 58 -20.84 -11.95 -36.69
CA PRO A 58 -21.94 -11.87 -37.65
C PRO A 58 -21.98 -13.08 -38.58
N PRO A 59 -23.16 -13.67 -38.87
CA PRO A 59 -24.53 -13.12 -38.77
C PRO A 59 -25.26 -13.40 -37.44
N TYR A 60 -24.60 -13.96 -36.43
CA TYR A 60 -25.24 -14.29 -35.16
C TYR A 60 -25.56 -13.03 -34.34
N LYS A 61 -26.58 -13.13 -33.46
CA LYS A 61 -27.09 -12.01 -32.63
C LYS A 61 -26.01 -11.32 -31.80
N THR A 62 -24.98 -12.06 -31.41
CA THR A 62 -23.85 -11.58 -30.61
C THR A 62 -22.99 -10.54 -31.34
N ASN A 63 -22.96 -10.53 -32.68
CA ASN A 63 -22.28 -9.52 -33.52
C ASN A 63 -20.88 -9.12 -32.97
N CYS A 64 -20.11 -10.11 -32.52
CA CYS A 64 -18.81 -9.87 -31.91
C CYS A 64 -17.72 -9.64 -32.98
N MET A 65 -16.59 -9.11 -32.54
CA MET A 65 -15.38 -8.97 -33.35
C MET A 65 -14.27 -9.84 -32.79
N ASP A 66 -13.67 -10.64 -33.66
CA ASP A 66 -12.47 -11.40 -33.36
C ASP A 66 -11.24 -10.50 -33.56
N TYR A 67 -10.78 -9.93 -32.45
CA TYR A 67 -9.63 -9.05 -32.41
C TYR A 67 -8.31 -9.79 -32.68
N GLU A 68 -8.22 -11.09 -32.38
CA GLU A 68 -7.01 -11.87 -32.62
C GLU A 68 -6.86 -12.19 -34.11
N ALA A 69 -7.95 -12.60 -34.77
CA ALA A 69 -7.96 -12.77 -36.22
C ALA A 69 -7.66 -11.45 -36.94
N LEU A 70 -8.22 -10.32 -36.47
CA LEU A 70 -7.94 -8.99 -37.04
C LEU A 70 -6.48 -8.60 -36.88
N TRP A 71 -5.90 -8.81 -35.69
CA TRP A 71 -4.49 -8.51 -35.41
C TRP A 71 -3.55 -9.34 -36.28
N ASN A 72 -3.84 -10.64 -36.44
CA ASN A 72 -3.07 -11.52 -37.31
C ASN A 72 -3.12 -11.07 -38.79
N ARG A 73 -4.28 -10.62 -39.28
CA ARG A 73 -4.44 -10.10 -40.65
C ARG A 73 -3.71 -8.77 -40.86
N ASN A 74 -3.60 -7.94 -39.83
CA ASN A 74 -2.96 -6.63 -39.89
C ASN A 74 -1.46 -6.67 -39.58
N ASN A 75 -0.76 -7.74 -39.96
CA ASN A 75 0.67 -7.93 -39.67
C ASN A 75 1.01 -7.68 -38.19
N LYS A 76 0.19 -8.24 -37.27
CA LYS A 76 0.40 -8.12 -35.82
C LYS A 76 0.35 -6.69 -35.28
N THR A 77 -0.46 -5.84 -35.91
CA THR A 77 -0.64 -4.44 -35.50
C THR A 77 -2.10 -4.17 -35.08
N GLY A 78 -2.29 -3.39 -34.02
CA GLY A 78 -3.60 -2.94 -33.55
C GLY A 78 -4.10 -3.60 -32.26
N PRO A 79 -5.35 -3.32 -31.86
CA PRO A 79 -5.90 -3.77 -30.58
C PRO A 79 -6.25 -5.27 -30.60
N ARG A 80 -5.90 -5.97 -29.50
CA ARG A 80 -6.21 -7.40 -29.30
C ARG A 80 -7.41 -7.65 -28.37
N SER A 81 -8.04 -6.59 -27.87
CA SER A 81 -9.25 -6.68 -27.05
C SER A 81 -10.14 -5.46 -27.25
N GLN A 82 -11.40 -5.55 -26.84
CA GLN A 82 -12.31 -4.39 -26.87
C GLN A 82 -11.78 -3.23 -26.03
N LYS A 83 -11.27 -3.51 -24.82
CA LYS A 83 -10.70 -2.48 -23.93
C LYS A 83 -9.44 -1.84 -24.51
N MET A 84 -8.62 -2.61 -25.21
CA MET A 84 -7.49 -2.09 -25.99
C MET A 84 -7.97 -1.17 -27.11
N CYS A 85 -9.05 -1.52 -27.82
CA CYS A 85 -9.64 -0.68 -28.85
C CYS A 85 -10.14 0.66 -28.28
N GLU A 86 -10.89 0.61 -27.17
CA GLU A 86 -11.37 1.82 -26.48
C GLU A 86 -10.20 2.71 -26.04
N ALA A 87 -9.19 2.13 -25.37
CA ALA A 87 -8.02 2.88 -24.92
C ALA A 87 -7.20 3.45 -26.09
N SER A 88 -7.05 2.70 -27.18
CA SER A 88 -6.39 3.16 -28.42
C SER A 88 -7.13 4.34 -29.05
N CYS A 89 -8.46 4.39 -28.97
CA CYS A 89 -9.23 5.55 -29.44
C CYS A 89 -8.83 6.81 -28.65
N TYR A 90 -8.81 6.75 -27.32
CA TYR A 90 -8.39 7.89 -26.49
C TYR A 90 -6.93 8.29 -26.74
N LEU A 91 -6.02 7.31 -26.88
CA LEU A 91 -4.60 7.56 -27.13
C LEU A 91 -4.39 8.25 -28.48
N SER A 92 -5.02 7.74 -29.54
CA SER A 92 -4.93 8.31 -30.89
C SER A 92 -5.44 9.75 -30.94
N TYR A 93 -6.52 10.04 -30.22
CA TYR A 93 -7.06 11.39 -30.11
C TYR A 93 -6.11 12.32 -29.35
N SER A 94 -5.59 11.86 -28.20
CA SER A 94 -4.68 12.65 -27.37
C SER A 94 -3.41 13.02 -28.14
N ARG A 95 -2.81 12.05 -28.84
CA ARG A 95 -1.63 12.29 -29.69
C ARG A 95 -1.92 13.30 -30.80
N LYS A 96 -3.07 13.18 -31.47
CA LYS A 96 -3.43 14.08 -32.59
C LYS A 96 -3.75 15.50 -32.13
N HIS A 97 -4.46 15.65 -31.01
CA HIS A 97 -5.00 16.95 -30.60
C HIS A 97 -4.07 17.71 -29.64
N TYR A 98 -3.44 17.01 -28.71
CA TYR A 98 -2.57 17.62 -27.69
C TYR A 98 -1.09 17.38 -27.94
N GLY A 99 -0.72 16.48 -28.86
CA GLY A 99 0.69 16.11 -29.08
C GLY A 99 1.32 15.35 -27.92
N CYS A 100 0.52 14.86 -26.97
CA CYS A 100 0.98 14.19 -25.76
C CYS A 100 0.05 13.05 -25.35
N GLU A 101 0.54 12.20 -24.45
CA GLU A 101 -0.14 10.99 -23.97
C GLU A 101 -0.71 11.20 -22.57
N ASN A 102 -1.97 10.84 -22.38
CA ASN A 102 -2.61 10.98 -21.09
C ASN A 102 -2.21 9.82 -20.18
N ALA A 103 -1.68 10.14 -18.99
CA ALA A 103 -1.20 9.18 -18.00
C ALA A 103 -2.24 8.15 -17.57
N LYS A 104 -3.55 8.41 -17.73
CA LYS A 104 -4.61 7.47 -17.33
C LYS A 104 -4.75 6.25 -18.26
N LEU A 105 -4.14 6.28 -19.45
CA LEU A 105 -4.32 5.26 -20.49
C LEU A 105 -3.16 4.27 -20.57
N ILE A 106 -2.42 4.06 -19.47
CA ILE A 106 -1.20 3.26 -19.40
C ILE A 106 -1.38 1.92 -20.12
N LEU A 107 -0.90 1.89 -21.35
CA LEU A 107 -0.88 0.71 -22.19
C LEU A 107 0.55 0.24 -22.42
N TYR A 108 1.50 1.18 -22.42
CA TYR A 108 2.94 1.00 -22.48
C TYR A 108 3.62 2.21 -21.83
N GLU A 109 4.92 2.11 -21.53
CA GLU A 109 5.76 3.21 -21.06
C GLU A 109 5.55 4.46 -21.93
N PRO A 110 5.00 5.55 -21.38
CA PRO A 110 4.68 6.72 -22.17
C PRO A 110 5.94 7.52 -22.48
N GLU A 111 6.23 7.75 -23.75
CA GLU A 111 7.38 8.56 -24.18
C GLU A 111 7.15 10.06 -23.90
N ASN A 112 5.89 10.53 -23.95
CA ASN A 112 5.54 11.95 -23.86
C ASN A 112 4.26 12.20 -23.06
N LEU A 113 4.36 12.16 -21.73
CA LEU A 113 3.22 12.44 -20.84
C LEU A 113 2.73 13.88 -20.94
N CYS A 114 1.41 14.06 -21.04
CA CYS A 114 0.79 15.37 -20.93
C CYS A 114 1.01 15.97 -19.54
N ARG A 115 1.56 17.19 -19.45
CA ARG A 115 1.62 17.95 -18.21
C ARG A 115 0.21 18.41 -17.84
N LEU A 116 -0.43 17.71 -16.90
CA LEU A 116 -1.81 17.96 -16.51
C LEU A 116 -1.96 19.33 -15.83
N ASN A 117 -2.35 20.34 -16.61
CA ASN A 117 -2.86 21.63 -16.13
C ASN A 117 -4.25 21.91 -16.72
N VAL A 118 -5.09 20.87 -16.84
CA VAL A 118 -6.36 21.00 -17.57
C VAL A 118 -7.51 20.37 -16.80
N THR A 119 -8.18 21.21 -16.00
CA THR A 119 -9.41 20.87 -15.28
C THR A 119 -10.68 20.96 -16.14
N ASN A 120 -10.60 21.42 -17.40
CA ASN A 120 -11.80 21.72 -18.22
C ASN A 120 -11.94 20.95 -19.55
N SER A 121 -11.12 19.95 -19.86
CA SER A 121 -11.14 19.25 -21.17
C SER A 121 -11.62 17.80 -21.16
N LEU A 122 -11.85 17.19 -19.98
CA LEU A 122 -12.23 15.77 -19.87
C LEU A 122 -13.64 15.47 -20.43
N GLN A 123 -14.61 16.38 -20.24
CA GLN A 123 -15.97 16.19 -20.77
C GLN A 123 -15.99 16.24 -22.30
N LYS A 124 -15.32 17.25 -22.89
CA LYS A 124 -15.21 17.40 -24.36
C LYS A 124 -14.46 16.24 -25.00
N LEU A 125 -13.49 15.65 -24.29
CA LEU A 125 -12.76 14.48 -24.77
C LEU A 125 -13.68 13.27 -24.97
N HIS A 126 -14.65 13.06 -24.07
CA HIS A 126 -15.56 11.94 -24.16
C HIS A 126 -16.41 12.01 -25.45
N ASP A 127 -17.06 13.15 -25.70
CA ASP A 127 -17.97 13.33 -26.85
C ASP A 127 -17.25 13.15 -28.19
N VAL A 128 -15.99 13.57 -28.28
CA VAL A 128 -15.20 13.45 -29.52
C VAL A 128 -14.68 12.03 -29.73
N VAL A 129 -14.46 11.26 -28.66
CA VAL A 129 -13.95 9.87 -28.74
C VAL A 129 -15.09 8.85 -28.93
N GLU A 130 -16.31 9.19 -28.53
CA GLU A 130 -17.50 8.33 -28.64
C GLU A 130 -17.71 7.71 -30.04
N PRO A 131 -17.60 8.44 -31.16
CA PRO A 131 -17.72 7.84 -32.50
C PRO A 131 -16.68 6.74 -32.77
N CYS A 132 -15.47 6.87 -32.25
CA CYS A 132 -14.45 5.83 -32.35
C CYS A 132 -14.82 4.62 -31.48
N ARG A 133 -15.23 4.89 -30.23
CA ARG A 133 -15.62 3.87 -29.26
C ARG A 133 -16.78 3.00 -29.75
N ARG A 134 -17.79 3.58 -30.41
CA ARG A 134 -18.91 2.83 -30.97
C ARG A 134 -18.51 1.83 -32.06
N ARG A 135 -17.36 2.01 -32.70
CA ARG A 135 -16.80 1.03 -33.66
C ARG A 135 -16.12 -0.15 -32.98
N CYS A 136 -15.73 -0.02 -31.71
CA CYS A 136 -15.16 -1.10 -30.93
C CYS A 136 -16.28 -2.08 -30.52
N LYS A 137 -16.50 -3.10 -31.35
CA LYS A 137 -17.45 -4.19 -31.05
C LYS A 137 -16.98 -5.01 -29.85
N GLN A 138 -17.91 -5.72 -29.23
CA GLN A 138 -17.58 -6.68 -28.17
C GLN A 138 -16.65 -7.77 -28.72
N SER A 139 -15.66 -8.17 -27.91
CA SER A 139 -14.75 -9.26 -28.24
C SER A 139 -15.50 -10.58 -28.37
N CYS A 140 -15.16 -11.41 -29.36
CA CYS A 140 -15.71 -12.77 -29.46
C CYS A 140 -15.25 -13.67 -28.32
N PHE A 141 -14.10 -13.37 -27.72
CA PHE A 141 -13.63 -14.01 -26.50
C PHE A 141 -13.91 -13.10 -25.32
N ARG A 142 -14.73 -13.57 -24.39
CA ARG A 142 -15.04 -12.86 -23.15
C ARG A 142 -14.47 -13.67 -21.98
N TYR A 143 -13.45 -13.13 -21.33
CA TYR A 143 -12.95 -13.64 -20.06
C TYR A 143 -13.88 -13.10 -18.97
N ILE A 144 -14.78 -13.94 -18.45
CA ILE A 144 -15.94 -13.46 -17.68
C ILE A 144 -15.57 -13.14 -16.24
N THR A 145 -14.73 -13.95 -15.61
CA THR A 145 -14.51 -13.82 -14.17
C THR A 145 -13.11 -14.26 -13.83
N LEU A 146 -12.33 -13.36 -13.23
CA LEU A 146 -11.20 -13.73 -12.41
C LEU A 146 -11.62 -13.49 -10.96
N SER A 147 -12.16 -14.53 -10.34
CA SER A 147 -12.55 -14.46 -8.94
C SER A 147 -11.31 -14.71 -8.08
N VAL A 148 -10.71 -13.61 -7.61
CA VAL A 148 -9.68 -13.66 -6.59
C VAL A 148 -10.36 -13.98 -5.26
N PHE A 149 -10.27 -15.23 -4.83
CA PHE A 149 -10.65 -15.59 -3.47
C PHE A 149 -9.41 -15.50 -2.60
N VAL A 150 -9.40 -14.53 -1.69
CA VAL A 150 -8.52 -14.55 -0.53
C VAL A 150 -9.20 -15.44 0.50
N ARG A 151 -8.65 -16.63 0.76
CA ARG A 151 -9.07 -17.45 1.91
C ARG A 151 -8.03 -17.39 3.02
N ASP A 152 -8.58 -17.15 4.22
CA ASP A 152 -7.95 -17.17 5.53
C ASP A 152 -6.81 -16.14 5.72
N THR A 153 -7.15 -15.02 6.36
CA THR A 153 -6.17 -14.09 6.93
C THR A 153 -5.63 -14.66 8.23
N ASP A 154 -4.87 -15.76 8.16
CA ASP A 154 -4.14 -16.25 9.31
C ASP A 154 -2.98 -15.29 9.57
N VAL A 155 -3.21 -14.32 10.47
CA VAL A 155 -2.18 -13.37 10.86
C VAL A 155 -1.21 -14.10 11.79
N THR A 156 -0.07 -14.53 11.26
CA THR A 156 1.04 -15.01 12.09
C THR A 156 1.69 -13.83 12.79
N VAL A 157 1.11 -13.38 13.91
CA VAL A 157 1.69 -12.31 14.73
C VAL A 157 2.94 -12.84 15.40
N LEU A 158 4.11 -12.46 14.87
CA LEU A 158 5.40 -12.82 15.44
C LEU A 158 5.71 -11.93 16.66
N LYS A 159 5.01 -12.21 17.76
CA LYS A 159 5.11 -11.47 19.00
C LYS A 159 6.43 -11.81 19.70
N HIS A 160 7.38 -10.89 19.67
CA HIS A 160 8.59 -10.98 20.48
C HIS A 160 8.23 -10.71 21.95
N ASN A 161 7.92 -11.78 22.68
CA ASN A 161 7.78 -11.71 24.12
C ASN A 161 9.18 -11.67 24.74
N PRO A 162 9.52 -10.67 25.57
CA PRO A 162 10.80 -10.67 26.26
C PRO A 162 10.91 -11.93 27.13
N LEU A 163 12.04 -12.65 27.04
CA LEU A 163 12.31 -13.85 27.84
C LEU A 163 12.24 -13.60 29.35
N TYR A 164 12.48 -12.35 29.77
CA TYR A 164 12.40 -11.94 31.17
C TYR A 164 11.60 -10.65 31.30
N GLY A 165 10.58 -10.67 32.14
CA GLY A 165 9.88 -9.44 32.54
C GLY A 165 10.77 -8.56 33.42
N ALA A 166 10.54 -7.25 33.44
CA ALA A 166 11.29 -6.31 34.29
C ALA A 166 11.36 -6.80 35.76
N TRP A 167 10.25 -7.31 36.29
CA TRP A 167 10.17 -7.85 37.65
C TRP A 167 11.00 -9.11 37.88
N GLN A 168 11.17 -9.97 36.87
CA GLN A 168 12.02 -11.16 36.99
C GLN A 168 13.50 -10.77 37.03
N VAL A 169 13.90 -9.76 36.26
CA VAL A 169 15.26 -9.20 36.31
C VAL A 169 15.54 -8.59 37.68
N PHE A 170 14.61 -7.78 38.20
CA PHE A 170 14.75 -7.21 39.55
C PHE A 170 14.83 -8.27 40.65
N SER A 171 14.01 -9.32 40.56
CA SER A 171 14.06 -10.45 41.50
C SER A 171 15.36 -11.24 41.41
N TYR A 172 15.89 -11.47 40.20
CA TYR A 172 17.15 -12.19 40.00
C TYR A 172 18.35 -11.41 40.54
N VAL A 173 18.44 -10.11 40.20
CA VAL A 173 19.50 -9.22 40.69
C VAL A 173 19.38 -9.03 42.21
N GLY A 174 18.17 -8.80 42.73
CA GLY A 174 17.93 -8.68 44.16
C GLY A 174 18.24 -9.96 44.93
N GLY A 175 17.94 -11.13 44.35
CA GLY A 175 18.29 -12.43 44.91
C GLY A 175 19.80 -12.66 44.98
N LEU A 176 20.53 -12.34 43.90
CA LEU A 176 21.99 -12.43 43.88
C LEU A 176 22.63 -11.46 44.89
N LEU A 177 22.22 -10.20 44.92
CA LEU A 177 22.73 -9.22 45.88
C LEU A 177 22.40 -9.62 47.34
N GLY A 178 21.21 -10.18 47.56
CA GLY A 178 20.79 -10.70 48.86
C GLY A 178 21.62 -11.91 49.31
N CYS A 179 21.87 -12.87 48.43
CA CYS A 179 22.66 -14.07 48.75
C CYS A 179 24.14 -13.76 48.97
N TRP A 180 24.74 -12.88 48.17
CA TRP A 180 26.18 -12.61 48.23
C TRP A 180 26.57 -11.54 49.24
N LEU A 181 25.77 -10.48 49.36
CA LEU A 181 26.12 -9.31 50.17
C LEU A 181 25.22 -9.13 51.40
N GLY A 182 24.09 -9.85 51.49
CA GLY A 182 23.10 -9.65 52.55
C GLY A 182 22.42 -8.27 52.51
N ILE A 183 22.52 -7.56 51.37
CA ILE A 183 22.00 -6.21 51.21
C ILE A 183 20.57 -6.30 50.69
N SER A 184 19.65 -5.68 51.41
CA SER A 184 18.26 -5.47 51.02
C SER A 184 18.02 -4.05 50.47
N VAL A 185 16.87 -3.83 49.84
CA VAL A 185 16.40 -2.49 49.42
C VAL A 185 16.36 -1.53 50.61
N TRP A 186 16.06 -2.02 51.82
CA TRP A 186 16.06 -1.22 53.05
C TRP A 186 17.44 -0.82 53.56
N THR A 187 18.45 -1.66 53.38
CA THR A 187 19.82 -1.24 53.64
C THR A 187 20.28 -0.17 52.65
N CYS A 188 19.90 -0.27 51.37
CA CYS A 188 20.20 0.77 50.38
C CYS A 188 19.52 2.11 50.72
N PHE A 189 18.23 2.07 51.10
CA PHE A 189 17.48 3.27 51.48
C PHE A 189 18.07 3.94 52.74
N GLY A 190 18.51 3.15 53.73
CA GLY A 190 19.17 3.69 54.91
C GLY A 190 20.53 4.34 54.63
N ILE A 191 21.29 3.83 53.66
CA ILE A 191 22.57 4.42 53.24
C ILE A 191 22.35 5.72 52.48
N THR A 192 21.39 5.75 51.54
CA THR A 192 21.07 6.96 50.77
C THR A 192 20.50 8.05 51.67
N GLU A 193 19.65 7.72 52.64
CA GLU A 193 19.13 8.69 53.60
C GLU A 193 20.24 9.32 54.44
N LYS A 194 21.22 8.53 54.90
CA LYS A 194 22.40 9.04 55.63
C LYS A 194 23.25 9.95 54.76
N TYR A 195 23.48 9.57 53.51
CA TYR A 195 24.22 10.39 52.55
C TYR A 195 23.48 11.70 52.23
N PHE A 196 22.17 11.63 52.02
CA PHE A 196 21.32 12.78 51.75
C PHE A 196 21.28 13.74 52.94
N LYS A 197 21.13 13.23 54.17
CA LYS A 197 21.22 14.03 55.41
C LYS A 197 22.60 14.68 55.57
N LYS A 198 23.68 14.00 55.17
CA LYS A 198 25.04 14.55 55.20
C LYS A 198 25.23 15.65 54.16
N LEU A 199 24.71 15.47 52.94
CA LEU A 199 24.72 16.47 51.87
C LEU A 199 23.88 17.70 52.23
N LEU A 200 22.69 17.52 52.83
CA LEU A 200 21.88 18.63 53.34
C LEU A 200 22.58 19.41 54.45
N LYS A 201 23.31 18.74 55.36
CA LYS A 201 24.12 19.43 56.39
C LYS A 201 25.30 20.21 55.79
N LEU A 202 25.94 19.68 54.75
CA LEU A 202 27.03 20.36 54.03
C LEU A 202 26.51 21.57 53.23
N SER A 203 25.37 21.42 52.57
CA SER A 203 24.66 22.51 51.88
C SER A 203 24.27 23.62 52.87
N ARG A 204 23.76 23.26 54.06
CA ARG A 204 23.38 24.24 55.11
C ARG A 204 24.56 24.99 55.74
N ASN A 205 25.75 24.38 55.80
CA ASN A 205 26.96 25.05 56.31
C ASN A 205 27.68 25.93 55.28
N SER A 206 27.31 25.86 53.99
CA SER A 206 27.96 26.61 52.92
C SER A 206 27.29 27.96 52.62
N GLY A 207 26.38 28.44 53.48
CA GLY A 207 25.85 29.80 53.39
C GLY A 207 25.18 30.14 52.06
N MET A 208 24.38 29.24 51.49
CA MET A 208 23.48 29.58 50.38
C MET A 208 22.04 29.35 50.82
N ASN A 209 21.31 30.46 50.94
CA ASN A 209 19.93 30.56 51.38
C ASN A 209 19.01 29.75 50.42
N PRO A 210 18.18 28.81 50.92
CA PRO A 210 17.24 28.09 50.08
C PRO A 210 15.91 28.84 50.07
N ASP A 211 15.54 29.41 48.93
CA ASP A 211 14.13 29.70 48.69
C ASP A 211 13.80 29.54 47.22
N TYR A 212 13.12 28.45 46.90
CA TYR A 212 12.01 28.43 45.95
C TYR A 212 11.14 27.21 46.28
N GLN A 213 10.22 27.43 47.22
CA GLN A 213 8.78 27.16 47.09
C GLN A 213 8.35 25.99 46.18
N LEU A 214 7.71 24.99 46.79
CA LEU A 214 6.58 24.31 46.17
C LEU A 214 5.45 24.17 47.21
N LYS A 215 4.49 25.09 47.06
CA LYS A 215 3.18 25.17 47.70
C LYS A 215 2.49 23.80 47.77
N LYS A 216 1.96 23.47 48.93
CA LYS A 216 0.72 22.66 49.04
C LYS A 216 -0.47 23.50 48.57
N PRO A 217 -1.51 22.86 48.05
CA PRO A 217 -2.84 23.11 48.59
C PRO A 217 -3.53 21.82 49.04
N PHE A 218 -4.30 21.97 50.13
CA PHE A 218 -5.40 21.12 50.52
C PHE A 218 -6.57 21.33 49.54
N HIS A 219 -7.15 20.25 49.00
CA HIS A 219 -8.52 19.82 49.32
C HIS A 219 -8.75 18.40 48.82
#